data_AF-A0A671TPS0-F1
#
_entry.id   AF-A0A671TPS0-F1
#
_cell.length_a   1.000
_cell.length_b   1.000
_cell.length_c   1.000
_cell.angle_alpha   90.00
_cell.angle_beta   90.00
_cell.angle_gamma   90.00
#
_symmetry.space_group_name_H-M   'P 1'
#
loop_
_entity.id
_entity.type
_entity.pdbx_description
1 polymer ?
#
loop_
_entity_poly.entity_id
_entity_poly.type
_entity_poly.pdbx_seq_one_letter_code
_entity_poly.pdbx_strand_id
1 'polypeptide(L)'
;PAVDAAAITFEWIRPDLKPRFVHVWHSGENLVDLQHPSYKGRTSIFEEILKSGDISLKLSNLKPSDEGKYRCFIPGWNKESFVELVVDAASTFFIVGIDRGSDGVVLQCESSGWYPEPEVFWLDGEGNLLSAGPTETVRGPDDLYTVSSRVTVEKRHSNSFTCRVQQNRTNQTRETLIHVQDNIFKTQCSSGTVIALAVFLALSFFTNLILWIRYCRKRY
;
A
#
# COMPACT_ATOMS: atom_id res chain seq x y z
N PRO A 1 10.26 -28.53 35.26
CA PRO A 1 11.34 -27.61 35.69
C PRO A 1 12.14 -27.14 34.48
N ALA A 2 12.61 -25.89 34.49
CA ALA A 2 13.61 -25.39 33.54
C ALA A 2 14.91 -26.21 33.68
N VAL A 3 15.59 -26.45 32.56
CA VAL A 3 16.87 -27.19 32.51
C VAL A 3 17.90 -26.30 31.84
N ASP A 4 19.13 -26.28 32.36
CA ASP A 4 20.24 -25.55 31.74
C ASP A 4 20.51 -26.08 30.32
N ALA A 5 20.31 -25.23 29.32
CA ALA A 5 20.47 -25.54 27.92
C ALA A 5 21.84 -25.13 27.34
N ALA A 6 22.75 -24.56 28.14
CA ALA A 6 24.02 -24.05 27.63
C ALA A 6 24.87 -25.16 26.97
N ALA A 7 24.90 -26.34 27.57
CA ALA A 7 25.70 -27.47 27.10
C ALA A 7 24.91 -28.50 26.26
N ILE A 8 23.61 -28.30 26.03
CA ILE A 8 22.79 -29.25 25.26
C ILE A 8 22.94 -28.98 23.75
N THR A 9 22.56 -29.95 22.92
CA THR A 9 22.43 -29.75 21.47
C THR A 9 20.99 -29.44 21.12
N PHE A 10 20.75 -28.38 20.33
CA PHE A 10 19.44 -28.06 19.78
C PHE A 10 19.56 -27.43 18.39
N GLU A 11 18.50 -27.61 17.61
CA GLU A 11 18.46 -27.27 16.19
C GLU A 11 17.20 -26.47 15.89
N TRP A 12 17.38 -25.31 15.25
CA TRP A 12 16.30 -24.61 14.57
C TRP A 12 16.34 -24.95 13.09
N ILE A 13 15.21 -25.39 12.56
CA ILE A 13 15.10 -26.02 11.25
C ILE A 13 13.91 -25.42 10.49
N ARG A 14 14.09 -25.23 9.18
CA ARG A 14 13.03 -24.97 8.21
C ARG A 14 12.79 -26.23 7.37
N PRO A 15 11.66 -26.95 7.57
CA PRO A 15 11.42 -28.24 6.89
C PRO A 15 11.34 -28.15 5.37
N ASP A 16 11.00 -26.97 4.84
CA ASP A 16 10.86 -26.65 3.42
C ASP A 16 12.18 -26.32 2.71
N LEU A 17 13.29 -26.16 3.45
CA LEU A 17 14.60 -25.79 2.91
C LEU A 17 15.58 -26.95 2.84
N LYS A 18 16.54 -26.84 1.90
CA LYS A 18 17.68 -27.74 1.76
C LYS A 18 18.97 -26.93 1.52
N PRO A 19 19.96 -26.97 2.43
CA PRO A 19 19.93 -27.59 3.77
C PRO A 19 18.86 -26.98 4.68
N ARG A 20 18.37 -27.77 5.64
CA ARG A 20 17.21 -27.37 6.47
C ARG A 20 17.57 -26.56 7.71
N PHE A 21 18.85 -26.47 8.07
CA PHE A 21 19.27 -25.86 9.33
C PHE A 21 19.26 -24.34 9.23
N VAL A 22 18.52 -23.71 10.13
CA VAL A 22 18.50 -22.26 10.33
C VAL A 22 19.56 -21.87 11.35
N HIS A 23 19.64 -22.62 12.45
CA HIS A 23 20.63 -22.45 13.51
C HIS A 23 20.90 -23.80 14.17
N VAL A 24 22.16 -24.07 14.51
CA VAL A 24 22.57 -25.30 15.21
C VAL A 24 23.45 -24.92 16.36
N TRP A 25 23.02 -25.24 17.57
CA TRP A 25 23.80 -25.09 18.80
C TRP A 25 24.26 -26.47 19.26
N HIS A 26 25.55 -26.63 19.48
CA HIS A 26 26.16 -27.88 19.91
C HIS A 26 27.13 -27.59 21.06
N SER A 27 26.74 -28.00 22.27
CA SER A 27 27.62 -28.01 23.45
C SER A 27 28.35 -26.69 23.73
N GLY A 28 27.64 -25.57 23.59
CA GLY A 28 28.18 -24.23 23.85
C GLY A 28 28.61 -23.47 22.61
N GLU A 29 28.54 -24.09 21.42
CA GLU A 29 29.03 -23.50 20.18
C GLU A 29 27.95 -23.45 19.09
N ASN A 30 27.95 -22.38 18.30
CA ASN A 30 27.12 -22.24 17.11
C ASN A 30 27.84 -22.84 15.89
N LEU A 31 27.27 -23.88 15.29
CA LEU A 31 27.82 -24.55 14.11
C LEU A 31 27.39 -23.84 12.81
N VAL A 32 28.03 -22.70 12.54
CA VAL A 32 27.71 -21.81 11.41
C VAL A 32 27.83 -22.51 10.04
N ASP A 33 28.72 -23.49 9.90
CA ASP A 33 28.96 -24.18 8.63
C ASP A 33 27.76 -25.02 8.16
N LEU A 34 26.95 -25.52 9.10
CA LEU A 34 25.75 -26.31 8.83
C LEU A 34 24.55 -25.44 8.43
N GLN A 35 24.60 -24.14 8.75
CA GLN A 35 23.48 -23.24 8.51
C GLN A 35 23.22 -23.05 7.01
N HIS A 36 21.94 -22.96 6.66
CA HIS A 36 21.49 -22.62 5.32
C HIS A 36 22.01 -21.23 4.92
N PRO A 37 22.52 -21.05 3.69
CA PRO A 37 23.16 -19.80 3.27
C PRO A 37 22.34 -18.54 3.54
N SER A 38 21.00 -18.58 3.38
CA SER A 38 20.11 -17.43 3.64
C SER A 38 20.03 -16.98 5.10
N TYR A 39 20.51 -17.79 6.04
CA TYR A 39 20.45 -17.53 7.48
C TYR A 39 21.82 -17.27 8.11
N LYS A 40 22.92 -17.52 7.39
CA LYS A 40 24.28 -17.27 7.89
C LYS A 40 24.45 -15.80 8.26
N GLY A 41 24.95 -15.56 9.47
CA GLY A 41 25.16 -14.21 10.02
C GLY A 41 23.88 -13.46 10.43
N ARG A 42 22.70 -14.10 10.31
CA ARG A 42 21.41 -13.51 10.69
C ARG A 42 20.78 -14.16 11.92
N THR A 43 21.32 -15.29 12.38
CA THR A 43 20.77 -16.04 13.51
C THR A 43 21.67 -15.97 14.75
N SER A 44 21.04 -15.86 15.92
CA SER A 44 21.73 -15.98 17.21
C SER A 44 20.77 -16.53 18.29
N ILE A 45 21.33 -16.99 19.40
CA ILE A 45 20.59 -17.35 20.61
C ILE A 45 20.90 -16.34 21.71
N PHE A 46 20.02 -16.23 22.70
CA PHE A 46 20.23 -15.41 23.89
C PHE A 46 21.00 -16.24 24.94
N GLU A 47 22.33 -16.21 24.88
CA GLU A 47 23.20 -17.03 25.74
C GLU A 47 22.94 -16.81 27.24
N GLU A 48 22.60 -15.59 27.64
CA GLU A 48 22.31 -15.20 29.01
C GLU A 48 21.13 -15.95 29.64
N ILE A 49 20.17 -16.42 28.84
CA ILE A 49 18.96 -17.12 29.31
C ILE A 49 18.97 -18.61 29.02
N LEU A 50 20.01 -19.15 28.36
CA LEU A 50 20.17 -20.60 28.15
C LEU A 50 20.15 -21.38 29.46
N LYS A 51 20.72 -20.81 30.54
CA LYS A 51 20.72 -21.44 31.89
C LYS A 51 19.31 -21.62 32.46
N SER A 52 18.34 -20.86 31.96
CA SER A 52 16.92 -20.97 32.31
C SER A 52 16.14 -21.88 31.35
N GLY A 53 16.82 -22.51 30.38
CA GLY A 53 16.23 -23.41 29.40
C GLY A 53 15.55 -22.72 28.22
N ASP A 54 15.71 -21.41 28.07
CA ASP A 54 15.21 -20.67 26.93
C ASP A 54 16.19 -20.77 25.76
N ILE A 55 15.73 -21.39 24.67
CA ILE A 55 16.49 -21.62 23.42
C ILE A 55 15.89 -20.83 22.25
N SER A 56 15.24 -19.71 22.54
CA SER A 56 14.62 -18.83 21.55
C SER A 56 15.63 -18.34 20.51
N LEU A 57 15.21 -18.39 19.25
CA LEU A 57 15.98 -17.94 18.11
C LEU A 57 15.76 -16.44 17.87
N LYS A 58 16.85 -15.68 17.78
CA LYS A 58 16.84 -14.34 17.21
C LYS A 58 17.21 -14.41 15.73
N LEU A 59 16.35 -13.86 14.87
CA LEU A 59 16.58 -13.71 13.43
C LEU A 59 16.62 -12.22 13.07
N SER A 60 17.72 -11.74 12.51
CA SER A 60 17.94 -10.34 12.15
C SER A 60 17.69 -10.06 10.67
N ASN A 61 17.39 -8.79 10.36
CA ASN A 61 17.12 -8.30 9.00
C ASN A 61 16.06 -9.14 8.27
N LEU A 62 14.88 -9.29 8.88
CA LEU A 62 13.77 -10.11 8.38
C LEU A 62 13.42 -9.78 6.93
N LYS A 63 13.07 -10.82 6.17
CA LYS A 63 12.66 -10.77 4.77
C LYS A 63 11.35 -11.56 4.60
N PRO A 64 10.55 -11.25 3.56
CA PRO A 64 9.36 -12.03 3.23
C PRO A 64 9.62 -13.54 3.13
N SER A 65 10.76 -13.94 2.57
CA SER A 65 11.14 -15.36 2.42
C SER A 65 11.44 -16.08 3.74
N ASP A 66 11.61 -15.37 4.86
CA ASP A 66 11.72 -15.99 6.17
C ASP A 66 10.34 -16.38 6.74
N GLU A 67 9.22 -15.96 6.14
CA GLU A 67 7.90 -16.42 6.57
C GLU A 67 7.77 -17.95 6.47
N GLY A 68 7.08 -18.55 7.45
CA GLY A 68 6.72 -19.96 7.46
C GLY A 68 7.02 -20.69 8.77
N LYS A 69 6.93 -22.02 8.69
CA LYS A 69 7.01 -22.91 9.85
C LYS A 69 8.44 -23.28 10.20
N TYR A 70 8.85 -22.96 11.41
CA TYR A 70 10.11 -23.36 12.02
C TYR A 70 9.90 -24.54 12.98
N ARG A 71 10.87 -25.44 13.02
CA ARG A 71 10.95 -26.56 13.97
C ARG A 71 12.14 -26.35 14.88
N CYS A 72 11.90 -26.34 16.18
CA CYS A 72 12.93 -26.47 17.20
C CYS A 72 13.02 -27.95 17.59
N PHE A 73 14.23 -28.53 17.57
CA PHE A 73 14.46 -29.94 17.90
C PHE A 73 15.63 -30.08 18.87
N ILE A 74 15.44 -30.91 19.91
CA ILE A 74 16.47 -31.26 20.89
C ILE A 74 16.74 -32.77 20.76
N PRO A 75 17.78 -33.17 20.00
CA PRO A 75 18.04 -34.58 19.70
C PRO A 75 18.24 -35.45 20.95
N GLY A 76 19.01 -34.96 21.93
CA GLY A 76 19.34 -35.71 23.14
C GLY A 76 18.13 -36.10 23.99
N TRP A 77 16.99 -35.41 23.83
CA TRP A 77 15.75 -35.69 24.54
C TRP A 77 14.63 -36.18 23.62
N ASN A 78 14.88 -36.26 22.31
CA ASN A 78 13.89 -36.53 21.28
C ASN A 78 12.63 -35.65 21.45
N LYS A 79 12.82 -34.34 21.67
CA LYS A 79 11.75 -33.36 21.84
C LYS A 79 11.75 -32.34 20.73
N GLU A 80 10.57 -31.94 20.30
CA GLU A 80 10.39 -30.92 19.29
C GLU A 80 9.25 -29.96 19.61
N SER A 81 9.34 -28.77 19.04
CA SER A 81 8.28 -27.78 19.02
C SER A 81 8.27 -27.07 17.66
N PHE A 82 7.14 -26.47 17.30
CA PHE A 82 6.99 -25.75 16.06
C PHE A 82 6.54 -24.31 16.33
N VAL A 83 7.10 -23.38 15.57
CA VAL A 83 6.78 -21.94 15.64
C VAL A 83 6.49 -21.47 14.23
N GLU A 84 5.36 -20.77 14.04
CA GLU A 84 5.03 -20.14 12.76
C GLU A 84 5.50 -18.68 12.80
N LEU A 85 6.39 -18.29 11.87
CA LEU A 85 6.81 -16.91 11.71
C LEU A 85 5.95 -16.24 10.64
N VAL A 86 5.25 -15.17 11.03
CA VAL A 86 4.48 -14.31 10.13
C VAL A 86 5.22 -12.99 9.96
N VAL A 87 5.46 -12.58 8.70
CA VAL A 87 6.26 -11.38 8.38
C VAL A 87 5.36 -10.26 7.87
N ASP A 88 5.51 -9.04 8.36
CA ASP A 88 4.73 -7.90 7.89
C ASP A 88 5.66 -6.73 7.57
N ALA A 89 5.37 -6.05 6.46
CA ALA A 89 6.07 -4.85 6.04
C ALA A 89 5.03 -3.81 5.60
N ALA A 90 5.17 -2.60 6.12
CA ALA A 90 4.33 -1.47 5.79
C ALA A 90 5.21 -0.24 5.55
N SER A 91 4.94 0.46 4.45
CA SER A 91 5.68 1.63 4.03
C SER A 91 4.89 2.91 4.27
N THR A 92 5.60 3.99 4.62
CA THR A 92 5.03 5.34 4.73
C THR A 92 5.27 6.18 3.48
N PHE A 93 5.88 5.60 2.45
CA PHE A 93 6.24 6.32 1.23
C PHE A 93 5.11 6.25 0.19
N PHE A 94 4.77 7.41 -0.37
CA PHE A 94 3.73 7.58 -1.37
C PHE A 94 4.22 8.48 -2.51
N ILE A 95 3.91 8.09 -3.73
CA ILE A 95 4.04 8.94 -4.91
C ILE A 95 2.62 9.30 -5.36
N VAL A 96 2.36 10.60 -5.51
CA VAL A 96 1.05 11.11 -5.90
C VAL A 96 1.15 11.85 -7.24
N GLY A 97 0.26 11.52 -8.16
CA GLY A 97 0.08 12.20 -9.44
C GLY A 97 -1.29 12.86 -9.52
N ILE A 98 -1.34 14.04 -10.16
CA ILE A 98 -2.59 14.76 -10.46
C ILE A 98 -2.56 15.12 -11.95
N ASP A 99 -3.56 14.66 -12.69
CA ASP A 99 -3.68 14.92 -14.13
C ASP A 99 -5.09 15.40 -14.50
N ARG A 100 -5.21 16.14 -15.61
CA ARG A 100 -6.49 16.61 -16.14
C ARG A 100 -7.07 15.58 -17.10
N GLY A 101 -8.18 14.95 -16.69
CA GLY A 101 -8.94 14.02 -17.52
C GLY A 101 -9.97 14.70 -18.44
N SER A 102 -10.56 13.89 -19.32
CA SER A 102 -11.73 14.30 -20.14
C SER A 102 -12.95 14.62 -19.26
N ASP A 103 -13.20 13.77 -18.26
CA ASP A 103 -14.43 13.77 -17.45
C ASP A 103 -14.21 14.23 -16.01
N GLY A 104 -13.01 14.70 -15.65
CA GLY A 104 -12.69 15.11 -14.28
C GLY A 104 -11.18 15.30 -14.07
N VAL A 105 -10.76 15.30 -12.80
CA VAL A 105 -9.34 15.27 -12.42
C VAL A 105 -8.97 13.83 -12.08
N VAL A 106 -7.89 13.31 -12.66
CA VAL A 106 -7.38 11.97 -12.38
C VAL A 106 -6.32 12.06 -11.30
N LEU A 107 -6.55 11.37 -10.19
CA LEU A 107 -5.57 11.19 -9.12
C LEU A 107 -4.92 9.84 -9.28
N GLN A 108 -3.61 9.79 -9.09
CA GLN A 108 -2.82 8.57 -9.02
C GLN A 108 -2.11 8.50 -7.68
N CYS A 109 -2.11 7.33 -7.07
CA CYS A 109 -1.42 7.05 -5.81
C CYS A 109 -0.64 5.76 -5.97
N GLU A 110 0.65 5.81 -5.68
CA GLU A 110 1.54 4.66 -5.66
C GLU A 110 2.23 4.54 -4.30
N SER A 111 2.33 3.33 -3.77
CA SER A 111 3.05 3.04 -2.53
C SER A 111 3.79 1.71 -2.64
N SER A 112 5.04 1.68 -2.18
CA SER A 112 5.97 0.55 -2.32
C SER A 112 6.48 0.07 -0.98
N GLY A 113 6.79 -1.23 -0.86
CA GLY A 113 7.42 -1.81 0.32
C GLY A 113 6.44 -2.52 1.26
N TRP A 114 5.42 -3.13 0.69
CA TRP A 114 4.37 -3.82 1.43
C TRP A 114 4.57 -5.33 1.41
N TYR A 115 4.32 -6.00 2.53
CA TYR A 115 4.19 -7.45 2.57
C TYR A 115 3.26 -7.86 3.70
N PRO A 116 2.25 -8.71 3.47
CA PRO A 116 1.85 -9.28 2.17
C PRO A 116 1.22 -8.23 1.23
N GLU A 117 0.60 -8.66 0.14
CA GLU A 117 -0.11 -7.76 -0.79
C GLU A 117 -1.18 -6.93 -0.03
N PRO A 118 -1.17 -5.59 -0.14
CA PRO A 118 -2.14 -4.73 0.54
C PRO A 118 -3.33 -4.35 -0.36
N GLU A 119 -4.37 -3.76 0.23
CA GLU A 119 -5.51 -3.19 -0.47
C GLU A 119 -5.41 -1.65 -0.54
N VAL A 120 -5.90 -1.05 -1.62
CA VAL A 120 -5.90 0.41 -1.82
C VAL A 120 -7.33 0.92 -1.89
N PHE A 121 -7.63 1.95 -1.09
CA PHE A 121 -8.92 2.61 -1.01
C PHE A 121 -8.76 4.11 -1.24
N TRP A 122 -9.77 4.70 -1.88
CA TRP A 122 -9.88 6.14 -2.07
C TRP A 122 -11.03 6.67 -1.23
N LEU A 123 -10.78 7.77 -0.51
CA LEU A 123 -11.80 8.45 0.28
C LEU A 123 -11.94 9.91 -0.15
N ASP A 124 -13.16 10.44 -0.06
CA ASP A 124 -13.39 11.89 -0.15
C ASP A 124 -13.03 12.59 1.18
N GLY A 125 -13.13 13.93 1.18
CA GLY A 125 -12.78 14.76 2.33
C GLY A 125 -13.70 14.56 3.55
N GLU A 126 -14.82 13.87 3.37
CA GLU A 126 -15.75 13.47 4.43
C GLU A 126 -15.50 12.03 4.91
N GLY A 127 -14.58 11.29 4.27
CA GLY A 127 -14.23 9.91 4.61
C GLY A 127 -15.09 8.84 3.94
N ASN A 128 -15.87 9.17 2.91
CA ASN A 128 -16.65 8.20 2.16
C ASN A 128 -15.80 7.55 1.07
N LEU A 129 -16.04 6.26 0.83
CA LEU A 129 -15.34 5.51 -0.21
C LEU A 129 -15.71 6.00 -1.62
N LEU A 130 -14.69 6.13 -2.45
CA LEU A 130 -14.81 6.45 -3.88
C LEU A 130 -14.66 5.19 -4.72
N SER A 131 -15.41 5.13 -5.81
CA SER A 131 -15.24 4.07 -6.81
C SER A 131 -14.02 4.38 -7.67
N ALA A 132 -12.96 3.58 -7.51
CA ALA A 132 -11.73 3.69 -8.28
C ALA A 132 -11.62 2.60 -9.36
N GLY A 133 -10.67 2.76 -10.27
CA GLY A 133 -10.28 1.69 -11.19
C GLY A 133 -9.60 0.52 -10.46
N PRO A 134 -9.28 -0.57 -11.18
CA PRO A 134 -8.52 -1.67 -10.60
C PRO A 134 -7.16 -1.19 -10.10
N THR A 135 -6.72 -1.72 -8.97
CA THR A 135 -5.36 -1.50 -8.46
C THR A 135 -4.37 -2.32 -9.27
N GLU A 136 -3.29 -1.69 -9.69
CA GLU A 136 -2.13 -2.37 -10.28
C GLU A 136 -1.19 -2.77 -9.14
N THR A 137 -0.86 -4.07 -9.06
CA THR A 137 0.09 -4.59 -8.06
C THR A 137 1.29 -5.21 -8.77
N VAL A 138 2.49 -4.86 -8.33
CA VAL A 138 3.76 -5.43 -8.81
C VAL A 138 4.56 -5.95 -7.63
N ARG A 139 5.07 -7.18 -7.74
CA ARG A 139 5.99 -7.77 -6.77
C ARG A 139 7.44 -7.53 -7.21
N GLY A 140 8.20 -6.86 -6.35
CA GLY A 140 9.62 -6.57 -6.54
C GLY A 140 10.54 -7.78 -6.34
N PRO A 141 11.83 -7.65 -6.69
CA PRO A 141 12.83 -8.70 -6.48
C PRO A 141 13.16 -8.95 -5.00
N ASP A 142 12.77 -8.04 -4.11
CA ASP A 142 12.84 -8.14 -2.66
C ASP A 142 11.61 -8.83 -2.03
N ASP A 143 10.71 -9.36 -2.87
CA ASP A 143 9.43 -9.95 -2.51
C ASP A 143 8.42 -8.96 -1.88
N LEU A 144 8.70 -7.66 -1.92
CA LEU A 144 7.78 -6.62 -1.48
C LEU A 144 6.85 -6.18 -2.62
N TYR A 145 5.65 -5.76 -2.27
CA TYR A 145 4.63 -5.27 -3.19
C TYR A 145 4.71 -3.76 -3.33
N THR A 146 4.53 -3.31 -4.58
CA THR A 146 4.22 -1.93 -4.95
C THR A 146 2.83 -1.91 -5.55
N VAL A 147 1.96 -1.07 -5.01
CA VAL A 147 0.59 -0.88 -5.46
C VAL A 147 0.41 0.50 -6.07
N SER A 148 -0.31 0.58 -7.17
CA SER A 148 -0.64 1.82 -7.87
C SER A 148 -2.13 1.83 -8.18
N SER A 149 -2.83 2.90 -7.85
CA SER A 149 -4.27 3.05 -8.08
C SER A 149 -4.58 4.42 -8.66
N ARG A 150 -5.64 4.49 -9.46
CA ARG A 150 -6.12 5.72 -10.11
C ARG A 150 -7.61 5.90 -9.85
N VAL A 151 -8.02 7.15 -9.60
CA VAL A 151 -9.43 7.54 -9.46
C VAL A 151 -9.70 8.85 -10.19
N THR A 152 -10.86 8.96 -10.82
CA THR A 152 -11.35 10.21 -11.42
C THR A 152 -12.29 10.89 -10.44
N VAL A 153 -12.02 12.15 -10.12
CA VAL A 153 -12.81 12.95 -9.16
C VAL A 153 -13.33 14.23 -9.80
N GLU A 154 -14.50 14.64 -9.35
CA GLU A 154 -15.15 15.91 -9.70
C GLU A 154 -14.99 16.93 -8.57
N LYS A 155 -15.26 18.21 -8.87
CA LYS A 155 -15.19 19.28 -7.88
C LYS A 155 -16.23 19.06 -6.78
N ARG A 156 -15.81 19.15 -5.52
CA ARG A 156 -16.68 19.04 -4.32
C ARG A 156 -16.40 20.19 -3.34
N HIS A 157 -17.10 20.21 -2.21
CA HIS A 157 -16.89 21.22 -1.18
C HIS A 157 -15.50 21.13 -0.53
N SER A 158 -15.01 19.90 -0.29
CA SER A 158 -13.76 19.67 0.45
C SER A 158 -12.50 19.56 -0.43
N ASN A 159 -12.61 19.35 -1.75
CA ASN A 159 -11.50 19.21 -2.73
C ASN A 159 -10.27 18.41 -2.25
N SER A 160 -10.45 17.58 -1.24
CA SER A 160 -9.42 16.86 -0.52
C SER A 160 -9.79 15.39 -0.59
N PHE A 161 -8.80 14.56 -0.85
CA PHE A 161 -8.97 13.15 -1.13
C PHE A 161 -7.88 12.38 -0.40
N THR A 162 -8.22 11.19 0.07
CA THR A 162 -7.28 10.34 0.79
C THR A 162 -7.06 9.07 -0.01
N CYS A 163 -5.80 8.76 -0.28
CA CYS A 163 -5.40 7.43 -0.69
C CYS A 163 -4.99 6.64 0.56
N ARG A 164 -5.69 5.54 0.85
CA ARG A 164 -5.48 4.66 1.99
C ARG A 164 -4.97 3.31 1.49
N VAL A 165 -3.82 2.87 2.01
CA VAL A 165 -3.30 1.53 1.79
C VAL A 165 -3.43 0.75 3.09
N GLN A 166 -4.10 -0.39 3.04
CA GLN A 166 -4.48 -1.18 4.20
C GLN A 166 -3.95 -2.61 4.07
N GLN A 167 -3.29 -3.08 5.13
CA GLN A 167 -2.82 -4.44 5.29
C GLN A 167 -3.74 -5.19 6.24
N ASN A 168 -4.56 -6.08 5.69
CA ASN A 168 -5.61 -6.78 6.43
C ASN A 168 -5.06 -7.81 7.42
N ARG A 169 -3.88 -8.39 7.16
CA ARG A 169 -3.34 -9.44 8.05
C ARG A 169 -2.90 -8.90 9.40
N THR A 170 -2.36 -7.68 9.43
CA THR A 170 -1.83 -7.04 10.64
C THR A 170 -2.65 -5.83 11.07
N ASN A 171 -3.75 -5.52 10.36
CA ASN A 171 -4.57 -4.32 10.55
C ASN A 171 -3.73 -3.03 10.53
N GLN A 172 -2.68 -2.99 9.71
CA GLN A 172 -1.89 -1.78 9.50
C GLN A 172 -2.48 -0.94 8.38
N THR A 173 -2.57 0.38 8.58
CA THR A 173 -3.07 1.30 7.58
C THR A 173 -2.10 2.48 7.42
N ARG A 174 -1.92 2.94 6.18
CA ARG A 174 -1.14 4.15 5.83
C ARG A 174 -1.93 4.97 4.84
N GLU A 175 -1.84 6.28 4.96
CA GLU A 175 -2.67 7.20 4.20
C GLU A 175 -1.85 8.40 3.74
N THR A 176 -2.24 8.98 2.61
CA THR A 176 -1.77 10.28 2.17
C THR A 176 -2.95 11.16 1.75
N LEU A 177 -2.88 12.44 2.14
CA LEU A 177 -3.87 13.45 1.83
C LEU A 177 -3.47 14.21 0.57
N ILE A 178 -4.43 14.35 -0.35
CA ILE A 178 -4.25 14.95 -1.65
C ILE A 178 -5.24 16.10 -1.78
N HIS A 179 -4.74 17.33 -1.89
CA HIS A 179 -5.56 18.51 -2.08
C HIS A 179 -5.49 18.98 -3.52
N VAL A 180 -6.64 19.09 -4.19
CA VAL A 180 -6.74 19.51 -5.60
C VAL A 180 -7.15 20.98 -5.66
N GLN A 181 -6.35 21.79 -6.33
CA GLN A 181 -6.69 23.21 -6.52
C GLN A 181 -7.89 23.39 -7.44
N ASP A 182 -8.71 24.40 -7.14
CA ASP A 182 -9.94 24.71 -7.87
C ASP A 182 -9.75 24.95 -9.38
N ASN A 183 -8.61 25.51 -9.78
CA ASN A 183 -8.27 25.79 -11.17
C ASN A 183 -7.93 24.54 -12.01
N ILE A 184 -7.74 23.39 -11.37
CA ILE A 184 -7.44 22.12 -12.05
C ILE A 184 -8.74 21.50 -12.57
N PHE A 185 -9.83 21.62 -11.81
CA PHE A 185 -11.14 21.18 -12.24
C PHE A 185 -11.58 21.98 -13.48
N LYS A 186 -12.14 21.30 -14.47
CA LYS A 186 -12.72 21.98 -15.62
C LYS A 186 -13.84 22.91 -15.15
N THR A 187 -13.72 24.19 -15.47
CA THR A 187 -14.87 25.09 -15.41
C THR A 187 -15.87 24.59 -16.43
N GLN A 188 -17.01 24.06 -15.98
CA GLN A 188 -18.11 23.73 -16.87
C GLN A 188 -18.72 25.03 -17.38
N CYS A 189 -18.11 25.59 -18.43
CA CYS A 189 -18.74 26.62 -19.24
C CYS A 189 -19.97 25.96 -19.87
N SER A 190 -21.14 26.27 -19.32
CA SER A 190 -22.42 25.93 -19.94
C SER A 190 -22.49 26.61 -21.30
N SER A 191 -21.95 25.94 -22.32
CA SER A 191 -22.05 26.34 -23.72
C SER A 191 -23.52 26.56 -24.10
N GLY A 192 -24.44 25.79 -23.50
CA GLY A 192 -25.88 25.96 -23.66
C GLY A 192 -26.41 27.33 -23.21
N THR A 193 -25.97 27.87 -22.08
CA THR A 193 -26.40 29.22 -21.65
C THR A 193 -25.75 30.31 -22.48
N VAL A 194 -24.50 30.15 -22.91
CA VAL A 194 -23.83 31.12 -23.80
C VAL A 194 -24.50 31.15 -25.18
N ILE A 195 -24.82 29.98 -25.75
CA ILE A 195 -25.55 29.86 -27.02
C ILE A 195 -26.96 30.40 -26.88
N ALA A 196 -27.69 30.07 -25.81
CA ALA A 196 -29.05 30.56 -25.58
C ALA A 196 -29.07 32.10 -25.46
N LEU A 197 -28.13 32.69 -24.71
CA LEU A 197 -27.99 34.14 -24.60
C LEU A 197 -27.65 34.79 -25.95
N ALA A 198 -26.74 34.19 -26.72
CA ALA A 198 -26.40 34.68 -28.06
C ALA A 198 -27.60 34.66 -29.01
N VAL A 199 -28.40 33.58 -29.01
CA VAL A 199 -29.63 33.47 -29.81
C VAL A 199 -30.67 34.50 -29.37
N PHE A 200 -30.87 34.69 -28.07
CA PHE A 200 -31.79 35.70 -27.53
C PHE A 200 -31.39 37.13 -27.94
N LEU A 201 -30.09 37.45 -27.86
CA LEU A 201 -29.59 38.76 -28.29
C LEU A 201 -29.75 38.96 -29.81
N ALA A 202 -29.49 37.93 -30.62
CA ALA A 202 -29.72 38.00 -32.06
C ALA A 202 -31.20 38.25 -32.40
N LEU A 203 -32.12 37.49 -31.81
CA LEU A 203 -33.57 37.64 -32.03
C LEU A 203 -34.07 39.02 -31.59
N SER A 204 -33.58 39.54 -30.46
CA SER A 204 -33.96 40.88 -30.01
C SER A 204 -33.42 41.98 -30.94
N PHE A 205 -32.20 41.83 -31.47
CA PHE A 205 -31.66 42.76 -32.47
C PHE A 205 -32.49 42.74 -33.78
N PHE A 206 -32.81 41.56 -34.30
CA PHE A 206 -33.62 41.43 -35.53
C PHE A 206 -35.02 42.01 -35.36
N THR A 207 -35.68 41.80 -34.23
CA THR A 207 -37.02 42.37 -33.98
C THR A 207 -36.97 43.90 -33.89
N ASN A 208 -35.99 44.46 -33.19
CA ASN A 208 -35.79 45.92 -33.13
C ASN A 208 -35.46 46.51 -34.51
N LEU A 209 -34.63 45.84 -35.31
CA LEU A 209 -34.32 46.27 -36.68
C LEU A 209 -35.57 46.28 -37.57
N ILE A 210 -36.41 45.25 -37.50
CA ILE A 210 -37.67 45.18 -38.25
C ILE A 210 -38.64 46.29 -37.80
N LEU A 211 -38.76 46.53 -36.49
CA LEU A 211 -39.57 47.63 -35.95
C LEU A 211 -39.07 48.99 -36.42
N TRP A 212 -37.74 49.19 -36.44
CA TRP A 212 -37.11 50.41 -36.93
C TRP A 212 -37.35 50.64 -38.42
N ILE A 213 -37.19 49.61 -39.26
CA ILE A 213 -37.50 49.67 -40.70
C ILE A 213 -38.98 50.03 -40.91
N ARG A 214 -39.89 49.41 -40.15
CA ARG A 214 -41.34 49.73 -40.21
C ARG A 214 -41.64 51.16 -39.76
N TYR A 215 -40.94 51.65 -38.74
CA TYR A 215 -41.06 53.02 -38.27
C TYR A 215 -40.60 54.03 -39.35
N CYS A 216 -39.44 53.79 -39.97
CA CYS A 216 -38.95 54.62 -41.07
C CYS A 216 -39.90 54.61 -42.28
N ARG A 217 -40.48 53.47 -42.64
CA ARG A 217 -41.46 53.35 -43.73
C ARG A 217 -42.79 54.08 -43.48
N LYS A 218 -43.19 54.30 -42.22
CA LYS A 218 -44.41 55.05 -41.88
C LYS A 218 -44.21 56.57 -41.88
N ARG A 219 -42.96 57.05 -41.94
CA ARG A 219 -42.61 58.47 -41.80
C ARG A 219 -42.27 59.15 -43.14
N TYR A 220 -42.31 58.40 -44.23
CA TYR A 220 -42.28 58.84 -45.63
C TYR A 220 -43.66 58.60 -46.24
#